data_AF-A0A6A3H072-F1
#
_entry.id   AF-A0A6A3H072-F1
#
_cell.length_a   1.000
_cell.length_b   1.000
_cell.length_c   1.000
_cell.angle_alpha   90.00
_cell.angle_beta   90.00
_cell.angle_gamma   90.00
#
_symmetry.space_group_name_H-M   'P 1'
#
loop_
_entity.id
_entity.type
_entity.pdbx_description
1 polymer ?
#
loop_
_entity_poly.entity_id
_entity_poly.type
_entity_poly.pdbx_seq_one_letter_code
_entity_poly.pdbx_strand_id
1 'polypeptide(L)'
;MDGRLSSLFPALIFQFATNSTTPPTMSTQNPSFVLEKVGVVRYEDRPVPTSTNPHDVIVNVRYTGICGSDVHYYTHGSIGKYVVEKPMVLGHESAGVVHAVGSAVKSLKPGDQVAME
;
A
#
# COMPACT_ATOMS: atom_id res chain seq x y z
N MET A 1 -36.01 -13.03 44.72
CA MET A 1 -37.03 -12.36 43.89
C MET A 1 -37.01 -10.88 44.25
N ASP A 2 -37.30 -10.03 43.27
CA ASP A 2 -37.23 -8.54 43.28
C ASP A 2 -35.81 -8.03 42.91
N GLY A 3 -35.49 -7.49 41.73
CA GLY A 3 -36.31 -6.92 40.67
C GLY A 3 -36.23 -5.39 40.70
N ARG A 4 -35.13 -4.80 40.19
CA ARG A 4 -35.08 -3.44 39.62
C ARG A 4 -33.72 -3.14 38.96
N LEU A 5 -33.80 -2.89 37.65
CA LEU A 5 -32.78 -2.24 36.84
C LEU A 5 -32.57 -0.79 37.32
N SER A 6 -31.31 -0.34 37.34
CA SER A 6 -30.98 1.07 37.11
C SER A 6 -29.65 1.16 36.37
N SER A 7 -29.78 1.21 35.06
CA SER A 7 -28.76 1.48 34.05
C SER A 7 -28.27 2.93 34.13
N LEU A 8 -27.02 3.17 34.50
CA LEU A 8 -26.33 4.44 34.23
C LEU A 8 -24.82 4.18 34.09
N PHE A 9 -24.44 3.50 33.01
CA PHE A 9 -23.11 3.68 32.42
C PHE A 9 -23.33 4.32 31.05
N PRO A 10 -22.79 5.53 30.79
CA PRO A 10 -22.85 6.09 29.45
C PRO A 10 -21.99 5.19 28.56
N ALA A 11 -22.64 4.47 27.65
CA ALA A 11 -21.98 3.83 26.54
C ALA A 11 -21.29 4.96 25.74
N LEU A 12 -19.97 5.06 25.88
CA LEU A 12 -19.13 5.82 24.98
C LEU A 12 -19.19 5.07 23.64
N ILE A 13 -20.22 5.37 22.87
CA ILE A 13 -20.35 4.95 21.48
C ILE A 13 -19.18 5.61 20.76
N PHE A 14 -18.11 4.85 20.53
CA PHE A 14 -17.19 5.13 19.45
C PHE A 14 -18.01 5.05 18.17
N GLN A 15 -18.55 6.20 17.77
CA GLN A 15 -19.17 6.39 16.48
C GLN A 15 -18.05 6.17 15.44
N PHE A 16 -17.92 4.95 14.94
CA PHE A 16 -17.17 4.71 13.71
C PHE A 16 -17.84 5.60 12.66
N ALA A 17 -17.15 6.65 12.25
CA ALA A 17 -17.58 7.49 11.14
C ALA A 17 -17.87 6.56 9.97
N THR A 18 -19.15 6.52 9.60
CA THR A 18 -19.67 5.73 8.49
C THR A 18 -18.89 6.08 7.24
N ASN A 19 -18.44 5.04 6.52
CA ASN A 19 -17.81 5.11 5.21
C ASN A 19 -18.30 6.30 4.39
N SER A 20 -17.36 7.18 4.05
CA SER A 20 -17.53 8.15 2.97
C SER A 20 -18.00 7.41 1.72
N THR A 21 -19.22 7.70 1.27
CA THR A 21 -19.81 7.18 0.03
C THR A 21 -19.23 7.84 -1.22
N THR A 22 -18.24 8.73 -1.07
CA THR A 22 -17.52 9.33 -2.19
C THR A 22 -16.56 8.28 -2.72
N PRO A 23 -16.67 7.85 -4.00
CA PRO A 23 -15.64 7.05 -4.64
C PRO A 23 -14.29 7.74 -4.38
N PRO A 24 -13.23 7.03 -3.95
CA PRO A 24 -11.94 7.67 -3.78
C PRO A 24 -11.58 8.35 -5.10
N THR A 25 -11.56 9.68 -5.08
CA THR A 25 -11.20 10.49 -6.24
C THR A 25 -9.87 9.94 -6.73
N MET A 26 -9.83 9.52 -7.99
CA MET A 26 -8.62 9.01 -8.64
C MET A 26 -7.47 9.97 -8.32
N SER A 27 -6.56 9.56 -7.44
CA SER A 27 -5.28 10.22 -7.29
C SER A 27 -4.63 10.14 -8.66
N THR A 28 -4.52 11.26 -9.36
CA THR A 28 -3.85 11.32 -10.66
C THR A 28 -2.34 11.14 -10.52
N GLN A 29 -1.84 11.08 -9.28
CA GLN A 29 -0.44 10.95 -8.92
C GLN A 29 -0.17 9.58 -8.31
N ASN A 30 0.95 8.99 -8.70
CA ASN A 30 1.51 7.77 -8.14
C ASN A 30 3.02 8.02 -7.92
N PRO A 31 3.36 8.84 -6.92
CA PRO A 31 4.74 9.23 -6.66
C PRO A 31 5.55 7.99 -6.29
N SER A 32 6.64 7.77 -7.03
CA SER A 32 7.50 6.60 -6.92
C SER A 32 8.91 7.01 -6.55
N PHE A 33 9.53 6.30 -5.61
CA PHE A 33 10.93 6.52 -5.23
C PHE A 33 11.85 5.74 -6.17
N VAL A 34 12.50 6.45 -7.09
CA VAL A 34 13.23 5.85 -8.22
C VAL A 34 14.73 6.07 -8.07
N LEU A 35 15.48 4.97 -8.14
CA LEU A 35 16.92 4.96 -8.37
C LEU A 35 17.19 5.19 -9.86
N GLU A 36 17.73 6.35 -10.20
CA GLU A 36 18.08 6.68 -11.59
C GLU A 36 19.42 6.08 -12.00
N LYS A 37 20.39 6.20 -11.08
CA LYS A 37 21.76 5.70 -11.18
C LYS A 37 22.35 5.68 -9.77
N VAL A 38 23.51 5.05 -9.62
CA VAL A 38 24.23 4.99 -8.34
C VAL A 38 24.32 6.38 -7.70
N GLY A 39 23.91 6.47 -6.42
CA GLY A 39 23.93 7.69 -5.62
C GLY A 39 22.81 8.70 -5.93
N VAL A 40 21.95 8.46 -6.92
CA VAL A 40 20.93 9.41 -7.36
C VAL A 40 19.53 8.78 -7.32
N VAL A 41 18.72 9.28 -6.39
CA VAL A 41 17.32 8.92 -6.23
C VAL A 41 16.43 10.15 -6.36
N ARG A 42 15.22 9.96 -6.88
CA ARG A 42 14.21 11.01 -6.94
C ARG A 42 12.82 10.45 -6.75
N TYR A 43 11.91 11.32 -6.31
CA TYR A 43 10.49 11.07 -6.49
C TYR A 43 10.09 11.52 -7.90
N GLU A 44 9.41 10.64 -8.62
CA GLU A 44 8.76 10.95 -9.89
C GLU A 44 7.37 10.31 -9.94
N ASP A 45 6.43 10.99 -10.58
CA ASP A 45 5.11 10.40 -10.82
C ASP A 45 5.19 9.29 -11.86
N ARG A 46 4.61 8.15 -11.53
CA ARG A 46 4.38 7.05 -12.47
C ARG A 46 2.89 6.94 -12.78
N PRO A 47 2.48 6.21 -13.83
CA PRO A 47 1.07 5.89 -14.02
C PRO A 47 0.53 5.08 -12.83
N VAL A 48 -0.72 5.33 -12.45
CA VAL A 48 -1.44 4.40 -11.57
C VAL A 48 -1.62 3.09 -12.33
N PRO A 49 -1.22 1.93 -11.78
CA PRO A 49 -1.33 0.66 -12.49
C PRO A 49 -2.79 0.29 -12.73
N THR A 50 -3.06 -0.32 -13.88
CA THR A 50 -4.33 -0.99 -14.17
C THR A 50 -4.11 -2.50 -14.11
N SER A 51 -5.08 -3.22 -13.53
CA SER A 51 -5.04 -4.67 -13.43
C SER A 51 -5.23 -5.28 -14.82
N THR A 52 -4.23 -6.00 -15.33
CA THR A 52 -4.35 -6.72 -16.61
C THR A 52 -4.61 -8.21 -16.40
N ASN A 53 -4.23 -8.77 -15.25
CA ASN A 53 -4.53 -10.15 -14.88
C ASN A 53 -5.76 -10.21 -13.96
N PRO A 54 -6.72 -11.14 -14.20
CA PRO A 54 -7.86 -11.37 -13.30
C PRO A 54 -7.50 -11.72 -11.85
N HIS A 55 -6.26 -12.13 -11.58
CA HIS A 55 -5.78 -12.49 -10.24
C HIS A 55 -4.97 -11.39 -9.54
N ASP A 56 -4.73 -10.25 -10.18
CA ASP A 56 -3.96 -9.17 -9.57
C ASP A 56 -4.80 -8.39 -8.55
N VAL A 57 -4.08 -7.69 -7.66
CA VAL A 57 -4.65 -6.73 -6.71
C VAL A 57 -3.86 -5.43 -6.82
N ILE A 58 -4.57 -4.31 -6.90
CA ILE A 58 -3.96 -2.98 -6.80
C ILE A 58 -4.00 -2.55 -5.34
N VAL A 59 -2.84 -2.25 -4.78
CA VAL A 59 -2.69 -1.82 -3.38
C VAL A 59 -2.25 -0.36 -3.34
N ASN A 60 -2.96 0.44 -2.55
CA ASN A 60 -2.49 1.78 -2.16
C ASN A 60 -1.48 1.61 -1.02
N VAL A 61 -0.20 1.62 -1.39
CA VAL A 61 0.93 1.48 -0.46
C VAL A 61 0.92 2.64 0.53
N ARG A 62 0.98 2.31 1.83
CA ARG A 62 0.98 3.30 2.92
C ARG A 62 2.34 3.45 3.56
N TYR A 63 3.06 2.34 3.69
CA TYR A 63 4.38 2.29 4.32
C TYR A 63 5.24 1.29 3.56
N THR A 64 6.52 1.63 3.42
CA THR A 64 7.55 0.76 2.87
C THR A 64 8.78 0.85 3.75
N GLY A 65 9.24 -0.28 4.26
CA GLY A 65 10.52 -0.43 4.93
C GLY A 65 11.68 -0.32 3.95
N ILE A 66 12.82 0.13 4.45
CA ILE A 66 14.09 0.15 3.72
C ILE A 66 14.97 -0.93 4.32
N CYS A 67 15.52 -1.78 3.47
CA CYS A 67 16.45 -2.81 3.90
C CYS A 67 17.86 -2.58 3.33
N GLY A 68 18.80 -3.45 3.72
CA GLY A 68 20.18 -3.41 3.24
C GLY A 68 20.30 -3.55 1.72
N SER A 69 19.37 -4.25 1.06
CA SER A 69 19.41 -4.44 -0.40
C SER A 69 19.05 -3.15 -1.15
N ASP A 70 18.09 -2.36 -0.67
CA ASP A 70 17.79 -1.03 -1.23
C ASP A 70 19.02 -0.12 -1.14
N VAL A 71 19.69 -0.13 0.02
CA VAL A 71 20.94 0.62 0.24
C VAL A 71 22.06 0.10 -0.67
N HIS A 72 22.17 -1.22 -0.86
CA HIS A 72 23.19 -1.81 -1.72
C HIS A 72 22.97 -1.43 -3.18
N TYR A 73 21.73 -1.41 -3.67
CA TYR A 73 21.41 -0.90 -5.01
C TYR A 73 21.70 0.60 -5.11
N TYR A 74 21.33 1.39 -4.11
CA TYR A 74 21.62 2.83 -4.11
C TYR A 74 23.12 3.12 -4.22
N THR A 75 23.95 2.36 -3.50
CA THR A 75 25.39 2.58 -3.38
C THR A 75 26.22 1.91 -4.47
N HIS A 76 25.79 0.77 -5.01
CA HIS A 76 26.57 -0.04 -5.96
C HIS A 76 25.86 -0.31 -7.29
N GLY A 77 24.56 -0.03 -7.40
CA GLY A 77 23.78 -0.27 -8.62
C GLY A 77 23.60 -1.74 -8.98
N SER A 78 24.04 -2.66 -8.12
CA SER A 78 23.93 -4.10 -8.35
C SER A 78 24.00 -4.89 -7.04
N ILE A 79 23.49 -6.11 -7.07
CA ILE A 79 23.69 -7.14 -6.04
C ILE A 79 24.07 -8.44 -6.76
N GLY A 80 25.35 -8.81 -6.71
CA GLY A 80 25.87 -9.94 -7.47
C GLY A 80 25.62 -9.79 -8.97
N LYS A 81 24.87 -10.73 -9.57
CA LYS A 81 24.54 -10.71 -11.00
C LYS A 81 23.35 -9.81 -11.37
N TYR A 82 22.65 -9.24 -10.39
CA TYR A 82 21.48 -8.39 -10.63
C TYR A 82 21.93 -6.94 -10.74
N VAL A 83 21.97 -6.42 -11.97
CA VAL A 83 22.48 -5.07 -12.27
C VAL A 83 21.31 -4.17 -12.66
N VAL A 84 21.29 -2.96 -12.11
CA VAL A 84 20.31 -1.92 -12.46
C VAL A 84 20.73 -1.29 -13.79
N GLU A 85 20.09 -1.72 -14.88
CA GLU A 85 20.37 -1.21 -16.22
C GLU A 85 19.50 0.00 -16.62
N LYS A 86 18.41 0.22 -15.89
CA LYS A 86 17.41 1.28 -16.14
C LYS A 86 16.87 1.80 -14.81
N PRO A 87 16.26 3.01 -14.78
CA PRO A 87 15.69 3.54 -13.56
C PRO A 87 14.71 2.57 -12.89
N MET A 88 14.92 2.34 -11.60
CA MET A 88 14.23 1.29 -10.83
C MET A 88 13.49 1.89 -9.64
N VAL A 89 12.23 1.51 -9.45
CA VAL A 89 11.49 1.84 -8.22
C VAL A 89 12.05 0.98 -7.08
N LEU A 90 12.44 1.60 -5.98
CA LEU A 90 12.97 0.92 -4.80
C LEU A 90 11.86 0.57 -3.79
N GLY A 91 12.20 -0.30 -2.82
CA GLY A 91 11.30 -0.75 -1.77
C GLY A 91 10.55 -2.03 -2.15
N HIS A 92 10.62 -3.01 -1.26
CA HIS A 92 9.96 -4.32 -1.42
C HIS A 92 9.29 -4.80 -0.14
N GLU A 93 9.51 -4.15 1.00
CA GLU A 93 8.90 -4.50 2.30
C GLU A 93 7.77 -3.52 2.60
N SER A 94 6.57 -3.78 2.13
CA SER A 94 5.48 -2.79 2.11
C SER A 94 4.19 -3.25 2.79
N ALA A 95 3.42 -2.29 3.28
CA ALA A 95 2.06 -2.50 3.76
C ALA A 95 1.12 -1.44 3.20
N GLY A 96 -0.12 -1.83 2.93
CA GLY A 96 -1.08 -0.95 2.29
C GLY A 96 -2.53 -1.38 2.42
N VAL A 97 -3.37 -0.69 1.67
CA VAL A 97 -4.81 -0.96 1.61
C VAL A 97 -5.17 -1.38 0.20
N VAL A 98 -5.89 -2.49 0.06
CA VAL A 98 -6.40 -2.95 -1.23
C VAL A 98 -7.30 -1.88 -1.83
N HIS A 99 -6.93 -1.37 -3.00
CA HIS A 99 -7.68 -0.37 -3.76
C HIS A 99 -8.65 -1.04 -4.73
N ALA A 100 -8.19 -2.04 -5.49
CA ALA A 100 -8.98 -2.78 -6.45
C ALA A 100 -8.50 -4.23 -6.56
N VAL A 101 -9.38 -5.14 -6.96
CA VAL A 101 -9.08 -6.57 -7.14
C VAL A 101 -9.52 -7.02 -8.53
N GLY A 102 -8.75 -7.94 -9.13
CA GLY A 102 -9.14 -8.60 -10.37
C GLY A 102 -10.38 -9.50 -10.18
N SER A 103 -11.07 -9.79 -11.27
CA SER A 103 -12.36 -10.50 -11.26
C SER A 103 -12.30 -11.92 -10.68
N ALA A 104 -11.12 -12.56 -10.72
CA ALA A 104 -10.89 -13.91 -10.21
C ALA A 104 -10.38 -13.94 -8.76
N VAL A 105 -10.05 -12.80 -8.15
CA VAL A 105 -9.67 -12.71 -6.73
C VAL A 105 -10.90 -12.93 -5.85
N LYS A 106 -10.81 -13.87 -4.90
CA LYS A 106 -11.91 -14.20 -3.96
C LYS A 106 -11.54 -14.03 -2.48
N SER A 107 -10.24 -13.98 -2.17
CA SER A 107 -9.72 -13.92 -0.81
C SER A 107 -9.57 -12.50 -0.25
N LEU A 108 -9.54 -11.49 -1.13
CA LEU A 108 -9.33 -10.09 -0.78
C LEU A 108 -10.42 -9.21 -1.41
N LYS A 109 -10.69 -8.07 -0.78
CA LYS A 109 -11.61 -7.04 -1.29
C LYS A 109 -11.05 -5.63 -1.06
N PRO A 110 -11.50 -4.62 -1.82
CA PRO A 110 -11.18 -3.22 -1.54
C PRO A 110 -11.42 -2.85 -0.07
N GLY A 111 -10.45 -2.15 0.52
CA GLY A 111 -10.44 -1.77 1.94
C GLY A 111 -9.68 -2.72 2.87
N ASP A 112 -9.33 -3.94 2.43
CA ASP A 112 -8.51 -4.84 3.24
C ASP A 112 -7.09 -4.28 3.44
N GLN A 113 -6.55 -4.47 4.64
CA GLN A 113 -5.15 -4.15 4.95
C GLN A 113 -4.28 -5.36 4.66
N VAL A 114 -3.19 -5.15 3.91
CA VAL A 114 -2.30 -6.22 3.45
C VAL A 114 -0.84 -5.87 3.66
N ALA A 115 -0.04 -6.89 3.91
CA ALA A 115 1.43 -6.83 3.88
C ALA A 115 1.95 -7.49 2.59
N MET A 116 3.07 -6.99 2.09
CA MET A 116 3.74 -7.41 0.86
C MET A 116 5.25 -7.38 1.14
N GLU A 117 5.94 -8.50 0.96
CA GLU A 117 7.37 -8.63 1.19
C GLU A 117 8.01 -9.57 0.16
#